data_AF-A0AAV8YPL8-F1
#
_entry.id   AF-A0AAV8YPL8-F1
#
_cell.length_a   1.000
_cell.length_b   1.000
_cell.length_c   1.000
_cell.angle_alpha   90.00
_cell.angle_beta   90.00
_cell.angle_gamma   90.00
#
_symmetry.space_group_name_H-M   'P 1'
#
loop_
_entity.id
_entity.type
_entity.pdbx_description
1 polymer ?
#
loop_
_entity_poly.entity_id
_entity_poly.type
_entity_poly.pdbx_seq_one_letter_code
_entity_poly.pdbx_strand_id
1 'polypeptide(L)'
;MMPVHKPLDEEHVSGNELDSSNDEEDESEDDPNKLWCICNQPHNNRFMICCDTCEEWYHGKCVNITKAMGQQMEAEGKEWICLFCKVICTVRSGYSEPIFNELSFIT
;
A
#
# COMPACT_ATOMS: atom_id res chain seq x y z
N MET A 1 29.61 -3.37 6.85
CA MET A 1 30.25 -2.91 8.10
C MET A 1 29.82 -1.47 8.33
N MET A 2 29.13 -1.17 9.43
CA MET A 2 28.78 0.21 9.79
C MET A 2 30.04 0.94 10.29
N PRO A 3 30.32 2.18 9.85
CA PRO A 3 31.45 2.95 10.33
C PRO A 3 31.16 3.55 11.72
N VAL A 4 32.06 3.27 12.66
CA VAL A 4 32.11 3.85 14.00
C VAL A 4 32.64 5.28 13.89
N HIS A 5 31.85 6.27 14.29
CA HIS A 5 32.38 7.57 14.68
C HIS A 5 32.18 7.81 16.18
N LYS A 6 33.21 8.46 16.73
CA LYS A 6 33.73 8.46 18.09
C LYS A 6 33.15 9.63 18.92
N PRO A 7 33.50 9.77 20.22
CA PRO A 7 32.62 10.18 21.31
C PRO A 7 32.54 11.69 21.51
N LEU A 8 31.44 12.15 22.11
CA LEU A 8 31.23 13.54 22.53
C LEU A 8 31.98 13.81 23.85
N ASP A 9 32.93 14.73 23.79
CA ASP A 9 33.54 15.45 24.91
C ASP A 9 32.72 16.70 25.29
N GLU A 10 32.96 17.19 26.51
CA GLU A 10 32.04 17.97 27.37
C GLU A 10 32.05 19.51 27.18
N GLU A 11 31.08 20.15 27.87
CA GLU A 11 30.96 21.59 28.28
C GLU A 11 30.21 22.55 27.31
N HIS A 12 29.36 23.53 27.66
CA HIS A 12 28.90 24.17 28.91
C HIS A 12 27.55 24.92 28.68
N VAL A 13 26.91 25.36 29.78
CA VAL A 13 25.54 25.90 29.98
C VAL A 13 25.26 27.35 29.49
N SER A 14 24.03 27.65 29.03
CA SER A 14 23.11 28.73 29.51
C SER A 14 22.20 29.37 28.44
N GLY A 15 20.86 29.29 28.64
CA GLY A 15 19.97 30.45 28.54
C GLY A 15 19.10 30.71 27.28
N ASN A 16 17.82 30.33 27.41
CA ASN A 16 16.59 31.03 26.99
C ASN A 16 16.17 31.19 25.50
N GLU A 17 14.86 30.89 25.31
CA GLU A 17 13.90 31.34 24.28
C GLU A 17 13.78 30.58 22.95
N LEU A 18 12.67 29.83 22.89
CA LEU A 18 11.76 29.69 21.74
C LEU A 18 12.45 29.38 20.40
N ASP A 19 12.96 28.15 20.29
CA ASP A 19 13.03 27.52 18.97
C ASP A 19 11.73 26.74 18.79
N SER A 20 10.93 27.23 17.84
CA SER A 20 9.69 26.61 17.41
C SER A 20 10.04 25.21 16.94
N SER A 21 9.81 24.21 17.80
CA SER A 21 9.98 22.80 17.46
C SER A 21 9.26 22.54 16.15
N ASN A 22 10.04 22.50 15.09
CA ASN A 22 9.63 21.99 13.81
C ASN A 22 9.53 20.49 14.04
N ASP A 23 8.40 20.04 14.56
CA ASP A 23 7.98 18.64 14.55
C ASP A 23 7.71 18.29 13.08
N GLU A 24 8.78 18.26 12.29
CA GLU A 24 8.90 17.35 11.16
C GLU A 24 8.90 15.95 11.78
N GLU A 25 7.70 15.48 12.10
CA GLU A 25 7.43 14.06 12.27
C GLU A 25 7.81 13.41 10.95
N ASP A 26 9.08 13.04 10.85
CA ASP A 26 9.62 12.09 9.91
C ASP A 26 8.79 10.82 10.06
N GLU A 27 7.72 10.71 9.25
CA GLU A 27 6.96 9.48 9.05
C GLU A 27 7.90 8.45 8.43
N SER A 28 8.80 7.93 9.26
CA SER A 28 9.64 6.80 8.97
C SER A 28 8.73 5.70 8.43
N GLU A 29 8.96 5.29 7.18
CA GLU A 29 8.20 4.23 6.49
C GLU A 29 8.17 2.90 7.27
N ASP A 30 8.99 2.79 8.32
CA ASP A 30 9.11 1.69 9.28
C ASP A 30 8.28 1.86 10.58
N ASP A 31 7.21 2.68 10.59
CA ASP A 31 6.32 2.73 11.76
C ASP A 31 5.59 1.37 11.96
N PRO A 32 5.83 0.65 13.07
CA PRO A 32 5.26 -0.68 13.29
C PRO A 32 3.74 -0.65 13.55
N ASN A 33 3.18 0.53 13.79
CA ASN A 33 1.77 0.76 14.01
C ASN A 33 1.04 1.22 12.74
N LYS A 34 1.77 1.44 11.63
CA LYS A 34 1.18 1.77 10.34
C LYS A 34 0.18 0.70 9.93
N LEU A 35 -1.06 1.13 9.73
CA LEU A 35 -2.18 0.27 9.40
C LEU A 35 -2.30 0.15 7.89
N TRP A 36 -2.40 -1.09 7.41
CA TRP A 36 -2.54 -1.41 6.00
C TRP A 36 -3.80 -2.24 5.79
N CYS A 37 -4.13 -2.47 4.51
CA CYS A 37 -5.24 -3.30 4.07
C CYS A 37 -6.61 -2.79 4.54
N ILE A 38 -7.68 -3.37 3.99
CA ILE A 38 -9.07 -3.08 4.37
C ILE A 38 -9.45 -3.53 5.79
N CYS A 39 -8.57 -4.28 6.45
CA CYS A 39 -8.79 -4.71 7.82
C CYS A 39 -8.16 -3.76 8.85
N ASN A 40 -7.47 -2.69 8.40
CA ASN A 40 -6.78 -1.73 9.25
C ASN A 40 -5.91 -2.41 10.31
N GLN A 41 -5.07 -3.35 9.89
CA GLN A 41 -4.16 -4.09 10.76
C GLN A 41 -2.73 -3.95 10.25
N PRO A 42 -1.72 -4.01 11.13
CA PRO A 42 -0.33 -4.02 10.70
C PRO A 42 0.02 -5.29 9.91
N HIS A 43 1.18 -5.31 9.25
CA HIS A 43 1.64 -6.38 8.36
C HIS A 43 1.63 -7.78 9.02
N ASN A 44 1.98 -7.89 10.31
CA ASN A 44 1.91 -9.14 11.08
C ASN A 44 2.61 -10.36 10.41
N ASN A 45 3.65 -10.15 9.60
CA ASN A 45 4.37 -11.20 8.86
C ASN A 45 3.47 -12.11 7.98
N ARG A 46 2.32 -11.59 7.53
CA ARG A 46 1.39 -12.31 6.66
C ARG A 46 1.70 -12.00 5.21
N PHE A 47 1.42 -12.94 4.30
CA PHE A 47 1.52 -12.67 2.87
C PHE A 47 0.64 -11.46 2.48
N MET A 48 1.25 -10.50 1.79
CA MET A 48 0.60 -9.31 1.25
C MET A 48 0.77 -9.22 -0.27
N ILE A 49 -0.14 -8.49 -0.91
CA ILE A 49 -0.16 -8.19 -2.34
C ILE A 49 -0.46 -6.69 -2.53
N CYS A 50 0.24 -6.04 -3.47
CA CYS A 50 0.06 -4.63 -3.80
C CYS A 50 -0.90 -4.49 -5.00
N CYS A 51 -1.79 -3.49 -4.96
CA CYS A 51 -2.68 -3.16 -6.08
C CYS A 51 -1.97 -2.24 -7.07
N ASP A 52 -1.87 -2.63 -8.35
CA ASP A 52 -1.20 -1.81 -9.37
C ASP A 52 -1.94 -0.48 -9.70
N THR A 53 -3.19 -0.32 -9.25
CA THR A 53 -3.97 0.91 -9.49
C THR A 53 -3.86 1.94 -8.36
N CYS A 54 -3.91 1.50 -7.11
CA CYS A 54 -3.92 2.42 -5.96
C CYS A 54 -2.67 2.29 -5.09
N GLU A 55 -1.75 1.40 -5.44
CA GLU A 55 -0.46 1.19 -4.76
C GLU A 55 -0.57 0.80 -3.27
N GLU A 56 -1.77 0.36 -2.86
CA GLU A 56 -2.06 -0.07 -1.50
C GLU A 56 -1.77 -1.56 -1.28
N TRP A 57 -1.32 -1.90 -0.07
CA TRP A 57 -0.99 -3.26 0.34
C TRP A 57 -2.15 -3.96 1.04
N TYR A 58 -2.41 -5.21 0.65
CA TYR A 58 -3.49 -6.02 1.18
C TYR A 58 -2.97 -7.36 1.67
N HIS A 59 -3.46 -7.81 2.82
CA HIS A 59 -3.28 -9.20 3.23
C HIS A 59 -3.98 -10.13 2.24
N GLY A 60 -3.28 -11.13 1.70
CA GLY A 60 -3.87 -12.06 0.74
C GLY A 60 -5.17 -12.71 1.23
N LYS A 61 -5.23 -13.08 2.53
CA LYS A 61 -6.45 -13.61 3.15
C LYS A 61 -7.63 -12.62 3.15
N CYS A 62 -7.38 -11.32 3.26
CA CYS A 62 -8.44 -10.30 3.27
C CYS A 62 -9.04 -10.06 1.88
N VAL A 63 -8.31 -10.43 0.82
CA VAL A 63 -8.73 -10.26 -0.59
C VAL A 63 -8.86 -11.58 -1.34
N ASN A 64 -8.88 -12.72 -0.61
CA ASN A 64 -8.99 -14.07 -1.15
C ASN A 64 -7.90 -14.47 -2.17
N ILE A 65 -6.68 -13.96 -1.99
CA ILE A 65 -5.50 -14.36 -2.77
C ILE A 65 -4.56 -15.18 -1.88
N THR A 66 -4.23 -16.38 -2.34
CA THR A 66 -3.24 -17.23 -1.67
C THR A 66 -1.83 -16.85 -2.13
N LYS A 67 -0.81 -17.19 -1.33
CA LYS A 67 0.59 -16.96 -1.70
C LYS A 67 0.94 -17.63 -3.05
N ALA A 68 0.46 -18.85 -3.27
CA ALA A 68 0.68 -19.56 -4.53
C ALA A 68 0.06 -18.82 -5.73
N MET A 69 -1.14 -18.28 -5.56
CA MET A 69 -1.80 -17.47 -6.59
C MET A 69 -1.04 -16.17 -6.86
N GLY A 70 -0.55 -15.49 -5.83
CA GLY A 70 0.28 -14.30 -5.99
C GLY A 70 1.59 -14.59 -6.73
N GLN A 71 2.29 -15.67 -6.35
CA GLN A 71 3.50 -16.11 -7.04
C GLN A 71 3.25 -16.49 -8.50
N GLN A 72 2.10 -17.10 -8.79
CA GLN A 72 1.72 -17.42 -10.17
C GLN A 72 1.47 -16.14 -10.98
N MET A 73 0.78 -15.15 -10.42
CA MET A 73 0.57 -13.85 -11.08
C MET A 73 1.91 -13.17 -11.40
N GLU A 74 2.83 -13.16 -10.43
CA GLU A 74 4.18 -12.61 -10.62
C GLU A 74 4.95 -13.36 -11.73
N ALA A 75 4.93 -14.69 -11.71
CA ALA A 75 5.60 -15.52 -12.73
C ALA A 75 5.02 -15.32 -14.14
N GLU A 76 3.72 -15.05 -14.24
CA GLU A 76 3.03 -14.78 -15.49
C GLU A 76 3.05 -13.30 -15.90
N GLY A 77 3.60 -12.40 -15.07
CA GLY A 77 3.60 -10.95 -15.30
C GLY A 77 2.20 -10.33 -15.31
N LYS A 78 1.27 -10.89 -14.53
CA LYS A 78 -0.12 -10.40 -14.42
C LYS A 78 -0.26 -9.37 -13.30
N GLU A 79 -0.80 -8.21 -13.66
CA GLU A 79 -1.20 -7.17 -12.72
C GLU A 79 -2.36 -7.63 -11.83
N TRP A 80 -2.30 -7.28 -10.55
CA TRP A 80 -3.38 -7.53 -9.61
C TRP A 80 -4.07 -6.24 -9.21
N ILE A 81 -5.36 -6.15 -9.52
CA ILE A 81 -6.21 -5.02 -9.16
C ILE A 81 -7.14 -5.41 -8.01
N CYS A 82 -7.17 -4.60 -6.95
CA CYS A 82 -8.03 -4.81 -5.79
C CYS A 82 -9.53 -4.64 -6.17
N LEU A 83 -10.43 -5.16 -5.33
CA LEU A 83 -11.88 -5.10 -5.60
C LEU A 83 -12.40 -3.65 -5.68
N PHE A 84 -11.87 -2.74 -4.86
CA PHE A 84 -12.27 -1.34 -4.89
C PHE A 84 -11.90 -0.70 -6.23
N CYS A 85 -10.67 -0.87 -6.70
CA CYS A 85 -10.25 -0.35 -8.00
C CYS A 85 -10.99 -1.02 -9.16
N LYS A 86 -11.31 -2.33 -9.09
CA LYS A 86 -12.15 -3.01 -10.08
C LYS A 86 -13.54 -2.37 -10.18
N VAL A 87 -14.17 -2.08 -9.06
CA VAL A 87 -15.51 -1.44 -9.02
C VAL A 87 -15.45 0.03 -9.44
N ILE A 88 -14.45 0.78 -8.97
CA ILE A 88 -14.33 2.23 -9.18
C ILE A 88 -13.81 2.58 -10.59
N CYS A 89 -12.96 1.75 -11.20
CA CYS A 89 -12.42 2.00 -12.54
C CYS A 89 -13.47 1.83 -13.65
N THR A 90 -14.49 1.00 -13.42
CA THR A 90 -15.66 0.88 -14.32
C THR A 90 -16.33 2.24 -14.56
N VAL A 91 -16.21 3.17 -13.61
CA VAL A 91 -16.86 4.48 -13.64
C VAL A 91 -16.01 5.57 -14.33
N ARG A 92 -14.69 5.39 -14.44
CA ARG A 92 -13.78 6.43 -14.98
C ARG A 92 -13.24 6.14 -16.38
N SER A 93 -13.29 4.90 -16.86
CA SER A 93 -12.76 4.53 -18.19
C SER A 93 -13.79 4.59 -19.33
N GLY A 94 -15.00 5.10 -19.12
CA GLY A 94 -15.93 5.41 -20.22
C GLY A 94 -16.43 4.21 -21.05
N TYR A 95 -16.31 2.98 -20.56
CA TYR A 95 -16.95 1.82 -21.20
C TYR A 95 -18.40 1.69 -20.73
N SER A 96 -19.32 2.41 -21.39
CA SER A 96 -20.60 1.78 -21.76
C SER A 96 -20.23 0.62 -22.68
N GLU A 97 -20.60 -0.63 -22.46
CA GLU A 97 -21.98 -1.11 -22.37
C GLU A 97 -22.08 -2.39 -21.53
N PRO A 98 -23.21 -2.62 -20.83
CA PRO A 98 -23.64 -3.97 -20.53
C PRO A 98 -24.03 -4.67 -21.84
N ILE A 99 -23.36 -5.76 -22.21
CA ILE A 99 -23.88 -6.70 -23.22
C ILE A 99 -25.11 -7.42 -22.67
N PHE A 100 -26.24 -6.70 -22.57
CA PHE A 100 -27.55 -7.31 -22.41
C PHE A 100 -28.20 -7.37 -23.80
N ASN A 101 -28.52 -8.60 -24.21
CA ASN A 101 -29.26 -9.04 -25.40
C ASN A 101 -28.47 -9.29 -26.70
N GLU A 102 -27.87 -10.49 -26.73
CA GLU A 102 -28.07 -11.38 -27.88
C GLU A 102 -29.59 -11.62 -28.08
N LEU A 103 -30.05 -11.72 -29.34
CA LEU A 103 -31.43 -11.99 -29.81
C LEU A 103 -32.31 -10.79 -30.21
N SER A 104 -32.00 -10.11 -31.32
CA SER A 104 -33.04 -9.61 -32.26
C SER A 104 -32.55 -9.32 -33.69
N PHE A 105 -31.57 -10.06 -34.21
CA PHE A 105 -31.25 -10.06 -35.64
C PHE A 105 -31.61 -11.39 -36.30
N ILE A 106 -32.86 -11.83 -36.10
CA ILE A 106 -33.56 -12.71 -37.03
C ILE A 106 -35.02 -12.24 -37.09
N THR A 107 -35.31 -11.33 -38.02
CA THR A 107 -36.54 -11.25 -38.84
C THR A 107 -36.28 -10.28 -39.97
#